data_AF-A0AAT9UXU9-F1
#
_entry.id   AF-A0AAT9UXU9-F1
#
_cell.length_a   1.000
_cell.length_b   1.000
_cell.length_c   1.000
_cell.angle_alpha   90.00
_cell.angle_beta   90.00
_cell.angle_gamma   90.00
#
_symmetry.space_group_name_H-M   'P 1'
#
loop_
_entity.id
_entity.type
_entity.pdbx_description
1 polymer ?
#
loop_
_entity_poly.entity_id
_entity_poly.type
_entity_poly.pdbx_seq_one_letter_code
_entity_poly.pdbx_strand_id
1 'polypeptide(L)'
;ASSENEQYEFSLKNYRASVRGFMQVGSGATANIVSLPAALQPVSPGGRYTALLLGSTGFVNSHISVTDHIRVQDGTLPAGTQFVSLSGLEWDY
;
A
#
# COMPACT_ATOMS: atom_id res chain seq x y z
N ALA A 1 2.68 -0.99 21.35
CA ALA A 1 1.58 -0.04 21.18
C ALA A 1 0.79 -0.51 19.98
N SER A 2 -0.47 -0.92 20.17
CA SER A 2 -1.34 -1.32 19.08
C SER A 2 -1.59 -0.11 18.18
N SER A 3 -1.23 -0.24 16.91
CA SER A 3 -1.23 0.78 15.88
C SER A 3 -2.65 1.24 15.55
N GLU A 4 -3.12 2.32 16.17
CA GLU A 4 -4.44 2.93 15.89
C GLU A 4 -4.60 3.42 14.43
N ASN A 5 -3.53 3.38 13.61
CA ASN A 5 -3.51 3.86 12.23
C ASN A 5 -3.51 2.76 11.15
N GLU A 6 -3.46 1.47 11.55
CA GLU A 6 -3.36 0.34 10.62
C GLU A 6 -4.69 -0.42 10.56
N GLN A 7 -5.51 -0.11 9.56
CA GLN A 7 -6.78 -0.81 9.29
C GLN A 7 -6.66 -1.66 8.04
N TYR A 8 -5.60 -2.47 7.97
CA TYR A 8 -5.37 -3.40 6.88
C TYR A 8 -4.97 -4.78 7.38
N GLU A 9 -5.23 -5.78 6.53
CA GLU A 9 -4.92 -7.18 6.81
C GLU A 9 -4.26 -7.81 5.58
N PHE A 10 -3.19 -8.57 5.82
CA PHE A 10 -2.57 -9.41 4.80
C PHE A 10 -3.20 -10.80 4.82
N SER A 11 -3.40 -11.37 3.63
CA SER A 11 -3.90 -12.73 3.47
C SER A 11 -3.06 -13.49 2.45
N LEU A 12 -2.81 -14.77 2.73
CA LEU A 12 -2.05 -15.67 1.88
C LEU A 12 -2.94 -16.83 1.44
N LYS A 13 -3.02 -17.05 0.14
CA LYS A 13 -3.74 -18.20 -0.43
C LYS A 13 -3.08 -18.65 -1.72
N ASN A 14 -2.72 -19.93 -1.81
CA ASN A 14 -2.17 -20.55 -3.03
C ASN A 14 -1.00 -19.75 -3.65
N TYR A 15 0.02 -19.39 -2.85
CA TYR A 15 1.18 -18.58 -3.29
C TYR A 15 0.86 -17.15 -3.72
N ARG A 16 -0.36 -16.69 -3.46
CA ARG A 16 -0.80 -15.32 -3.71
C ARG A 16 -1.00 -14.58 -2.41
N ALA A 17 -0.24 -13.52 -2.23
CA ALA A 17 -0.42 -12.55 -1.16
C ALA A 17 -1.44 -11.51 -1.61
N SER A 18 -2.23 -11.05 -0.66
CA SER A 18 -3.20 -9.98 -0.87
C SER A 18 -3.26 -9.09 0.36
N VAL A 19 -3.63 -7.84 0.17
CA VAL A 19 -3.92 -6.91 1.26
C VAL A 19 -5.28 -6.28 1.05
N ARG A 20 -6.00 -6.09 2.16
CA ARG A 20 -7.30 -5.43 2.19
C ARG A 20 -7.35 -4.43 3.31
N GLY A 21 -8.14 -3.39 3.12
CA GLY A 21 -8.29 -2.28 4.06
C GLY A 21 -7.63 -1.00 3.59
N PHE A 22 -7.27 -0.16 4.55
CA PHE A 22 -6.69 1.16 4.31
C PHE A 22 -5.62 1.52 5.34
N MET A 23 -4.72 2.39 4.91
CA MET A 23 -3.69 2.96 5.75
C MET A 23 -3.95 4.45 5.93
N GLN A 24 -3.98 4.92 7.17
CA GLN A 24 -4.00 6.35 7.46
C GLN A 24 -2.59 6.92 7.34
N VAL A 25 -2.48 7.99 6.58
CA VAL A 25 -1.21 8.66 6.27
C VAL A 25 -0.98 9.74 7.32
N GLY A 26 0.04 9.56 8.15
CA GLY A 26 0.45 10.55 9.16
C GLY A 26 1.17 11.77 8.58
N SER A 27 1.38 12.79 9.41
CA SER A 27 2.23 13.93 9.04
C SER A 27 3.67 13.46 8.80
N GLY A 28 4.23 13.80 7.63
CA GLY A 28 5.57 13.36 7.22
C GLY A 28 5.62 12.00 6.50
N ALA A 29 4.47 11.48 6.07
CA ALA A 29 4.44 10.24 5.31
C ALA A 29 5.26 10.32 4.01
N THR A 30 5.93 9.22 3.72
CA THR A 30 6.75 9.06 2.52
C THR A 30 5.96 8.29 1.46
N ALA A 31 6.55 8.11 0.27
CA ALA A 31 5.96 7.24 -0.73
C ALA A 31 5.92 5.77 -0.31
N ASN A 32 6.69 5.35 0.72
CA ASN A 32 6.58 4.01 1.31
C ASN A 32 5.42 4.00 2.30
N ILE A 33 4.36 3.28 1.93
CA ILE A 33 3.07 3.29 2.62
C ILE A 33 3.04 2.20 3.70
N VAL A 34 3.46 0.99 3.32
CA VAL A 34 3.52 -0.18 4.22
C VAL A 34 4.79 -0.96 3.94
N SER A 35 5.52 -1.33 4.99
CA SER A 35 6.64 -2.28 4.89
C SER A 35 6.12 -3.71 4.86
N LEU A 36 6.64 -4.53 3.95
CA LEU A 36 6.26 -5.93 3.85
C LEU A 36 7.20 -6.82 4.66
N PRO A 37 6.66 -7.75 5.48
CA PRO A 37 7.45 -8.85 6.02
C PRO A 37 8.15 -9.63 4.90
N ALA A 38 9.36 -10.13 5.16
CA ALA A 38 10.14 -10.88 4.16
C ALA A 38 9.36 -12.04 3.53
N ALA A 39 8.52 -12.72 4.32
CA ALA A 39 7.67 -13.83 3.86
C ALA A 39 6.51 -13.41 2.94
N LEU A 40 6.26 -12.10 2.78
CA LEU A 40 5.23 -11.54 1.90
C LEU A 40 5.81 -10.74 0.73
N GLN A 41 7.14 -10.73 0.57
CA GLN A 41 7.75 -10.01 -0.55
C GLN A 41 7.49 -10.77 -1.86
N PRO A 42 7.20 -10.06 -2.97
CA PRO A 42 6.91 -10.71 -4.24
C PRO A 42 8.13 -11.44 -4.80
N VAL A 43 7.91 -12.60 -5.43
CA VAL A 43 8.97 -13.37 -6.13
C VAL A 43 9.65 -12.54 -7.23
N SER A 44 8.86 -11.69 -7.90
CA SER A 44 9.34 -10.76 -8.91
C SER A 44 8.91 -9.32 -8.55
N PRO A 45 9.83 -8.45 -8.13
CA PRO A 45 9.51 -7.06 -7.84
C PRO A 45 9.12 -6.32 -9.12
N GLY A 46 8.08 -5.48 -9.04
CA GLY A 46 7.70 -4.60 -10.15
C GLY A 46 6.29 -4.78 -10.71
N GLY A 47 5.42 -5.54 -10.02
CA GLY A 47 3.99 -5.50 -10.30
C GLY A 47 3.47 -4.06 -10.24
N ARG A 48 2.76 -3.63 -11.28
CA ARG A 48 2.11 -2.31 -11.34
C ARG A 48 0.67 -2.44 -10.91
N TYR A 49 0.34 -1.78 -9.82
CA TYR A 49 -0.99 -1.76 -9.26
C TYR A 49 -1.55 -0.35 -9.28
N THR A 50 -2.85 -0.22 -9.08
CA THR A 50 -3.50 1.06 -8.86
C THR A 50 -4.15 1.04 -7.49
N ALA A 51 -3.86 2.04 -6.67
CA ALA A 51 -4.55 2.27 -5.41
C ALA A 51 -5.34 3.57 -5.47
N LEU A 52 -6.43 3.60 -4.71
CA LEU A 52 -7.21 4.80 -4.47
C LEU A 52 -6.65 5.52 -3.25
N LEU A 53 -6.25 6.78 -3.42
CA LEU A 53 -5.85 7.66 -2.34
C LEU A 53 -6.96 8.67 -2.07
N LEU A 54 -7.25 8.91 -0.81
CA LEU A 54 -8.15 9.97 -0.38
C LEU A 54 -7.32 11.11 0.18
N GLY A 55 -7.36 12.26 -0.49
CA GLY A 55 -6.76 13.49 -0.03
C GLY A 55 -7.80 14.56 0.32
N SER A 56 -7.31 15.73 0.73
CA SER A 56 -8.15 16.87 1.13
C SER A 56 -9.09 17.39 0.02
N THR A 57 -8.76 17.15 -1.25
CA THR A 57 -9.53 17.58 -2.42
C THR A 57 -10.42 16.48 -3.00
N GLY A 58 -10.34 15.25 -2.49
CA GLY A 58 -11.09 14.10 -2.96
C GLY A 58 -10.22 12.88 -3.28
N PHE A 59 -10.75 11.98 -4.10
CA PHE A 59 -10.10 10.73 -4.46
C PHE A 59 -9.18 10.88 -5.67
N VAL A 60 -8.00 10.25 -5.59
CA VAL A 60 -6.99 10.23 -6.65
C VAL A 60 -6.53 8.79 -6.84
N ASN A 61 -6.46 8.33 -8.08
CA ASN A 61 -5.79 7.07 -8.40
C ASN A 61 -4.28 7.29 -8.48
N SER A 62 -3.48 6.39 -7.93
CA SER A 62 -2.04 6.40 -8.20
C SER A 62 -1.48 5.01 -8.42
N HIS A 63 -0.40 4.98 -9.17
CA HIS A 63 0.32 3.76 -9.45
C HIS A 63 1.16 3.34 -8.24
N ILE A 64 1.01 2.08 -7.86
CA ILE A 64 1.66 1.47 -6.71
C ILE A 64 2.60 0.38 -7.22
N SER A 65 3.77 0.31 -6.60
CA SER A 65 4.70 -0.80 -6.73
C SER A 65 4.72 -1.60 -5.44
N VAL A 66 4.77 -2.92 -5.59
CA VAL A 66 4.96 -3.85 -4.48
C VAL A 66 6.35 -4.47 -4.62
N THR A 67 7.20 -4.23 -3.63
CA THR A 67 8.57 -4.75 -3.52
C THR A 67 8.77 -5.28 -2.08
N ASP A 68 9.82 -4.83 -1.39
CA ASP A 68 9.93 -4.84 0.07
C ASP A 68 8.92 -3.90 0.77
N HIS A 69 8.31 -2.98 0.03
CA HIS A 69 7.27 -2.06 0.48
C HIS A 69 6.10 -2.02 -0.51
N ILE A 70 4.92 -1.68 -0.01
CA ILE A 70 3.86 -1.09 -0.83
C ILE A 70 4.17 0.40 -0.92
N ARG A 71 4.45 0.91 -2.11
CA ARG A 71 4.87 2.30 -2.31
C ARG A 71 4.30 2.94 -3.56
N VAL A 72 4.16 4.27 -3.55
CA VAL A 72 3.81 5.03 -4.76
C VAL A 72 4.96 4.95 -5.75
N GLN A 73 4.66 4.58 -7.00
CA GLN A 73 5.67 4.30 -8.02
C GLN A 73 6.52 5.53 -8.35
N ASP A 74 5.91 6.71 -8.38
CA ASP A 74 6.58 7.98 -8.68
C ASP A 74 7.44 8.50 -7.51
N GLY A 75 7.54 7.72 -6.42
CA GLY A 75 8.39 8.03 -5.27
C GLY A 75 7.91 9.21 -4.42
N THR A 76 6.74 9.79 -4.75
CA THR A 76 6.14 10.91 -4.02
C THR A 76 4.68 10.62 -3.74
N LEU A 77 4.26 10.77 -2.48
CA LEU A 77 2.85 10.71 -2.12
C LEU A 77 2.17 12.03 -2.50
N PRO A 78 1.01 12.02 -3.18
CA PRO A 78 0.29 13.25 -3.51
C PRO A 78 0.02 14.12 -2.27
N ALA A 79 0.24 15.42 -2.40
CA ALA A 79 0.08 16.35 -1.29
C ALA A 79 -1.36 16.33 -0.74
N GLY A 80 -1.48 16.33 0.59
CA GLY A 80 -2.78 16.28 1.26
C GLY A 80 -3.44 14.90 1.27
N THR A 81 -2.75 13.83 0.86
CA THR A 81 -3.21 12.45 1.06
C THR A 81 -3.39 12.18 2.57
N GLN A 82 -4.56 11.66 2.93
CA GLN A 82 -4.92 11.29 4.30
C GLN A 82 -5.09 9.78 4.47
N PHE A 83 -5.58 9.10 3.43
CA PHE A 83 -5.75 7.66 3.43
C PHE A 83 -5.32 7.03 2.11
N VAL A 84 -4.82 5.80 2.20
CA VAL A 84 -4.54 4.96 1.03
C VAL A 84 -5.35 3.68 1.15
N SER A 85 -6.19 3.40 0.15
CA SER A 85 -6.82 2.09 0.02
C SER A 85 -5.79 1.08 -0.47
N LEU A 86 -5.58 0.03 0.31
CA LEU A 86 -4.74 -1.11 -0.08
C LEU A 86 -5.58 -2.24 -0.69
N SER A 87 -6.89 -2.08 -0.69
CA SER A 87 -7.82 -3.13 -1.12
C SER A 87 -7.66 -3.45 -2.60
N GLY A 88 -7.50 -4.74 -2.90
CA GLY A 88 -7.40 -5.26 -4.27
C GLY A 88 -5.97 -5.37 -4.80
N LEU A 89 -4.96 -5.07 -3.95
CA LEU A 89 -3.57 -5.38 -4.25
C LEU A 89 -3.31 -6.87 -4.01
N GLU A 90 -2.85 -7.56 -5.06
CA GLU A 90 -2.54 -8.99 -5.01
C GLU A 90 -1.27 -9.30 -5.81
N TRP A 91 -0.38 -10.12 -5.26
CA TRP A 91 0.89 -10.48 -5.90
C TRP A 91 1.30 -11.90 -5.58
N ASP A 92 2.12 -12.48 -6.45
CA ASP A 92 2.73 -13.79 -6.20
C ASP A 92 3.95 -13.60 -5.29
N TYR A 93 4.05 -14.40 -4.22
CA TYR A 93 5.09 -14.29 -3.17
C TYR A 93 5.90 -15.58 -3.01
#